data_AF-A0AAU4MYW0-F1
#
_entry.id   AF-A0AAU4MYW0-F1
#
_cell.length_a   1.000
_cell.length_b   1.000
_cell.length_c   1.000
_cell.angle_alpha   90.00
_cell.angle_beta   90.00
_cell.angle_gamma   90.00
#
_symmetry.space_group_name_H-M   'P 1'
#
loop_
_entity.id
_entity.type
_entity.pdbx_description
1 polymer ?
#
loop_
_entity_poly.entity_id
_entity_poly.type
_entity_poly.pdbx_seq_one_letter_code
_entity_poly.pdbx_strand_id
1 'polypeptide(L)'
;MSATVDGDKSGLVPNRVRRLLRGPRPEAVPSLVGTACTLVGLIDIAAGVFPRFRHSRMHTLAEVLPGATGPFAAALSLSAGVLLLLLAHGLKRHKRRAWRAAVILLPVGAVSQFVYRHSVIGALVSLLLLTLLLRHRGEFAALPDPRSRWKALANFVLMGAGSLGLGLVIVSAHPGRTVGSPGLVDRLEHVLYGLFGFEGPVDYSGSVSWTVGYSLGALGLLTAVTTIYLAFRPEHPAARLTEDDERRLRDLLTRHGGRDSLGHFALRRDKGVVFSPSGKAAVCYRVVSGVMLASGDPIGDVEAWPGAIERFMDEAKAHSWTPAVMGCSETGGEVWTRETGLDALELGDEAVVDVADFSLTGRAMRNVRQMVKRIERNGYTTRVRRARDISTEELEQIRRAAEAWRGTDTERGFSMALGRIGDPDDGDAVIATAHKTDDEPGTSPYGDLKAIIHFVPWGTDGMSLELMRRDRSADPGMNELLIVAALQASPALKIERVSLNFAMFRSALARGEKIGAGPVLRLWRGLLVFLSRWFQIESLYKFNAKFRPRWEPRFVVFRNTRDLPRIGFAAMQAEGFVTLALPRLFPRRRAPRPPRPCAHITPMTQEREIRAA
;
A
#
# COMPACT_ATOMS: atom_id res chain seq x y z
N MET A 1 5.39 -67.21 -19.66
CA MET A 1 5.07 -67.32 -21.10
C MET A 1 3.95 -66.35 -21.41
N SER A 2 4.34 -65.16 -21.89
CA SER A 2 3.95 -64.56 -23.19
C SER A 2 2.68 -63.70 -23.04
N ALA A 3 2.72 -62.37 -22.96
CA ALA A 3 3.23 -61.35 -23.89
C ALA A 3 2.41 -61.25 -25.20
N THR A 4 1.65 -60.16 -25.34
CA THR A 4 1.31 -59.33 -26.53
C THR A 4 0.18 -58.37 -26.07
N VAL A 5 0.40 -57.10 -25.72
CA VAL A 5 0.73 -55.92 -26.54
C VAL A 5 -0.20 -55.75 -27.75
N ASP A 6 -1.34 -55.12 -27.51
CA ASP A 6 -2.00 -54.21 -28.46
C ASP A 6 -1.83 -52.81 -27.84
N GLY A 7 -1.11 -51.87 -28.43
CA GLY A 7 -1.10 -51.55 -29.85
C GLY A 7 -1.69 -50.15 -30.01
N ASP A 8 -1.04 -49.19 -29.38
CA ASP A 8 -1.30 -47.75 -29.38
C ASP A 8 -1.53 -47.21 -30.80
N LYS A 9 -2.79 -46.93 -31.15
CA LYS A 9 -3.18 -46.15 -32.33
C LYS A 9 -4.42 -45.28 -32.03
N SER A 10 -4.27 -44.31 -31.15
CA SER A 10 -5.04 -43.07 -31.25
C SER A 10 -4.07 -41.89 -31.24
N GLY A 11 -3.61 -41.54 -32.44
CA GLY A 11 -2.65 -40.48 -32.69
C GLY A 11 -3.07 -39.14 -32.09
N LEU A 12 -2.23 -38.64 -31.19
CA LEU A 12 -1.61 -37.32 -31.27
C LEU A 12 -2.52 -36.19 -31.79
N VAL A 13 -3.47 -35.76 -30.97
CA VAL A 13 -3.80 -34.33 -30.93
C VAL A 13 -2.74 -33.69 -30.03
N PRO A 14 -1.85 -32.82 -30.55
CA PRO A 14 -0.81 -32.19 -29.72
C PRO A 14 -1.45 -31.50 -28.52
N ASN A 15 -0.85 -31.63 -27.32
CA ASN A 15 -1.31 -30.96 -26.10
C ASN A 15 -1.51 -29.43 -26.26
N ARG A 16 -0.89 -28.82 -27.29
CA ARG A 16 -1.13 -27.43 -27.72
C ARG A 16 -2.54 -27.19 -28.27
N VAL A 17 -3.12 -28.12 -29.02
CA VAL A 17 -4.46 -28.01 -29.63
C VAL A 17 -5.56 -28.12 -28.56
N ARG A 18 -5.39 -29.01 -27.57
CA ARG A 18 -6.26 -29.06 -26.37
C ARG A 18 -6.19 -27.78 -25.53
N ARG A 19 -5.03 -27.09 -25.49
CA ARG A 19 -4.88 -25.76 -24.84
C ARG A 19 -5.57 -24.64 -25.62
N LEU A 20 -5.52 -24.66 -26.96
CA LEU A 20 -6.22 -23.68 -27.80
C LEU A 20 -7.74 -23.78 -27.65
N LEU A 21 -8.28 -25.00 -27.56
CA LEU A 21 -9.73 -25.25 -27.41
C LEU A 21 -10.27 -24.94 -26.00
N ARG A 22 -9.43 -25.03 -24.94
CA ARG A 22 -9.83 -24.70 -23.56
C ARG A 22 -9.71 -23.20 -23.22
N GLY A 23 -9.14 -22.39 -24.11
CA GLY A 23 -8.93 -20.97 -23.87
C GLY A 23 -7.87 -20.69 -22.78
N PRO A 24 -7.55 -19.40 -22.54
CA PRO A 24 -6.65 -19.00 -21.45
C PRO A 24 -7.17 -19.48 -20.08
N ARG A 25 -6.24 -19.75 -19.14
CA ARG A 25 -6.61 -20.04 -17.74
C ARG A 25 -7.50 -18.92 -17.20
N PRO A 26 -8.63 -19.21 -16.52
CA PRO A 26 -9.57 -18.19 -16.04
C PRO A 26 -8.88 -17.03 -15.29
N GLU A 27 -7.94 -17.34 -14.40
CA GLU A 27 -7.17 -16.36 -13.64
C GLU A 27 -6.30 -15.43 -14.49
N ALA A 28 -5.89 -15.85 -15.68
CA ALA A 28 -5.06 -15.06 -16.58
C ALA A 28 -5.88 -14.10 -17.45
N VAL A 29 -7.19 -14.31 -17.59
CA VAL A 29 -8.07 -13.54 -18.48
C VAL A 29 -8.10 -12.04 -18.13
N PRO A 30 -8.24 -11.63 -16.86
CA PRO A 30 -8.23 -10.22 -16.49
C PRO A 30 -6.90 -9.52 -16.81
N SER A 31 -5.78 -10.23 -16.63
CA SER A 31 -4.44 -9.75 -17.00
C SER A 31 -4.28 -9.63 -18.52
N LEU A 32 -4.72 -10.62 -19.27
CA LEU A 32 -4.61 -10.68 -20.72
C LEU A 32 -5.46 -9.60 -21.40
N VAL A 33 -6.74 -9.52 -21.06
CA VAL A 33 -7.65 -8.49 -21.60
C VAL A 33 -7.18 -7.10 -21.18
N GLY A 34 -6.79 -6.93 -19.91
CA GLY A 34 -6.25 -5.66 -19.46
C GLY A 34 -4.95 -5.27 -20.18
N THR A 35 -4.10 -6.22 -20.55
CA THR A 35 -2.87 -5.95 -21.31
C THR A 35 -3.19 -5.57 -22.75
N ALA A 36 -4.14 -6.24 -23.40
CA ALA A 36 -4.65 -5.85 -24.71
C ALA A 36 -5.20 -4.42 -24.70
N CYS A 37 -6.06 -4.06 -23.73
CA CYS A 37 -6.54 -2.70 -23.55
C CYS A 37 -5.41 -1.69 -23.27
N THR A 38 -4.34 -2.11 -22.58
CA THR A 38 -3.16 -1.25 -22.35
C THR A 38 -2.45 -0.93 -23.66
N LEU A 39 -2.22 -1.94 -24.50
CA LEU A 39 -1.54 -1.78 -25.79
C LEU A 39 -2.36 -0.90 -26.73
N VAL A 40 -3.66 -1.16 -26.86
CA VAL A 40 -4.56 -0.34 -27.69
C VAL A 40 -4.58 1.11 -27.17
N GLY A 41 -4.73 1.30 -25.85
CA GLY A 41 -4.73 2.65 -25.27
C GLY A 41 -3.43 3.43 -25.48
N LEU A 42 -2.26 2.76 -25.45
CA LEU A 42 -0.98 3.40 -25.77
C LEU A 42 -0.87 3.79 -27.25
N ILE A 43 -1.41 2.95 -28.15
CA ILE A 43 -1.46 3.26 -29.59
C ILE A 43 -2.37 4.48 -29.84
N ASP A 44 -3.54 4.53 -29.22
CA ASP A 44 -4.48 5.65 -29.35
C ASP A 44 -3.89 6.97 -28.82
N ILE A 45 -3.12 6.92 -27.72
CA ILE A 45 -2.38 8.07 -27.20
C ILE A 45 -1.27 8.48 -28.16
N ALA A 46 -0.48 7.53 -28.69
CA ALA A 46 0.58 7.82 -29.65
C ALA A 46 0.03 8.45 -30.93
N ALA A 47 -1.11 7.97 -31.42
CA ALA A 47 -1.83 8.54 -32.56
C ALA A 47 -2.42 9.94 -32.27
N GLY A 48 -2.81 10.20 -31.02
CA GLY A 48 -3.25 11.51 -30.54
C GLY A 48 -2.11 12.54 -30.47
N VAL A 49 -0.94 12.13 -29.95
CA VAL A 49 0.21 13.00 -29.64
C VAL A 49 1.13 13.24 -30.84
N PHE A 50 1.35 12.23 -31.69
CA PHE A 50 2.32 12.30 -32.79
C PHE A 50 1.63 12.34 -34.16
N PRO A 51 1.54 13.51 -34.81
CA PRO A 51 0.99 13.63 -36.17
C PRO A 51 1.76 12.77 -37.19
N ARG A 52 3.07 12.57 -37.01
CA ARG A 52 3.90 11.72 -37.90
C ARG A 52 3.53 10.23 -37.84
N PHE A 53 2.99 9.75 -36.72
CA PHE A 53 2.43 8.39 -36.64
C PHE A 53 1.15 8.25 -37.48
N ARG A 54 0.44 9.36 -37.74
CA ARG A 54 -0.71 9.42 -38.65
C ARG A 54 -0.33 9.35 -40.14
N HIS A 55 0.96 9.40 -40.48
CA HIS A 55 1.43 9.46 -41.88
C HIS A 55 2.44 8.35 -42.26
N SER A 56 2.76 7.42 -41.35
CA SER A 56 3.71 6.31 -41.60
C SER A 56 3.00 5.05 -42.12
N ARG A 57 3.73 4.13 -42.78
CA ARG A 57 3.26 2.82 -43.30
C ARG A 57 2.60 1.90 -42.26
N MET A 58 2.59 2.28 -40.97
CA MET A 58 1.77 1.63 -39.94
C MET A 58 0.27 1.98 -40.05
N HIS A 59 -0.12 2.82 -41.02
CA HIS A 59 -1.52 3.16 -41.32
C HIS A 59 -2.36 1.96 -41.78
N THR A 60 -1.75 0.86 -42.22
CA THR A 60 -2.46 -0.40 -42.52
C THR A 60 -2.85 -1.18 -41.25
N LEU A 61 -2.21 -0.91 -40.10
CA LEU A 61 -2.59 -1.43 -38.78
C LEU A 61 -3.40 -0.42 -37.98
N ALA A 62 -3.15 0.88 -38.19
CA ALA A 62 -3.86 2.01 -37.62
C ALA A 62 -4.70 2.72 -38.68
N GLU A 63 -5.50 1.97 -39.45
CA GLU A 63 -6.37 2.49 -40.52
C GLU A 63 -7.61 3.19 -39.94
N VAL A 64 -7.40 3.81 -38.77
CA VAL A 64 -8.39 4.03 -37.72
C VAL A 64 -8.50 5.47 -37.30
N LEU A 65 -9.24 6.31 -38.03
CA LEU A 65 -9.84 7.55 -37.51
C LEU A 65 -10.88 8.10 -38.53
N PRO A 66 -12.12 8.42 -38.12
CA PRO A 66 -13.01 9.28 -38.90
C PRO A 66 -12.47 10.72 -38.88
N GLY A 67 -12.34 11.37 -40.04
CA GLY A 67 -12.01 12.81 -40.12
C GLY A 67 -10.55 13.15 -39.80
N ALA A 68 -9.59 12.57 -40.54
CA ALA A 68 -8.22 13.08 -40.59
C ALA A 68 -8.25 14.47 -41.26
N THR A 69 -8.18 15.60 -40.55
CA THR A 69 -6.95 16.18 -40.00
C THR A 69 -7.25 17.17 -38.86
N GLY A 70 -8.30 16.98 -38.06
CA GLY A 70 -8.76 17.98 -37.09
C GLY A 70 -8.17 17.88 -35.65
N PRO A 71 -8.14 18.99 -34.89
CA PRO A 71 -7.76 19.03 -33.45
C PRO A 71 -8.69 18.17 -32.57
N PHE A 72 -9.97 18.10 -32.92
CA PHE A 72 -10.99 17.34 -32.19
C PHE A 72 -10.78 15.81 -32.28
N ALA A 73 -10.42 15.31 -33.46
CA ALA A 73 -10.07 13.90 -33.68
C ALA A 73 -8.84 13.46 -32.87
N ALA A 74 -7.84 14.35 -32.74
CA ALA A 74 -6.67 14.14 -31.89
C ALA A 74 -7.05 14.04 -30.41
N ALA A 75 -7.92 14.93 -29.93
CA ALA A 75 -8.41 14.93 -28.57
C ALA A 75 -9.26 13.69 -28.25
N LEU A 76 -10.10 13.24 -29.19
CA LEU A 76 -10.91 12.03 -29.03
C LEU A 76 -10.04 10.77 -28.92
N SER A 77 -9.01 10.62 -29.79
CA SER A 77 -8.06 9.51 -29.74
C SER A 77 -7.29 9.48 -28.41
N LEU A 78 -6.80 10.65 -27.97
CA LEU A 78 -6.12 10.76 -26.68
C LEU A 78 -7.05 10.37 -25.52
N SER A 79 -8.32 10.79 -25.59
CA SER A 79 -9.31 10.50 -24.55
C SER A 79 -9.72 9.04 -24.48
N ALA A 80 -9.97 8.43 -25.64
CA ALA A 80 -10.23 7.00 -25.75
C ALA A 80 -9.04 6.18 -25.23
N GLY A 81 -7.82 6.57 -25.58
CA GLY A 81 -6.61 5.90 -25.12
C GLY A 81 -6.43 5.94 -23.60
N VAL A 82 -6.62 7.11 -22.98
CA VAL A 82 -6.54 7.21 -21.50
C VAL A 82 -7.68 6.46 -20.82
N LEU A 83 -8.91 6.51 -21.36
CA LEU A 83 -10.04 5.73 -20.85
C LEU A 83 -9.73 4.22 -20.88
N LEU A 84 -9.15 3.72 -21.98
CA LEU A 84 -8.73 2.32 -22.11
C LEU A 84 -7.61 1.95 -21.13
N LEU A 85 -6.65 2.84 -20.86
CA LEU A 85 -5.63 2.60 -19.84
C LEU A 85 -6.22 2.50 -18.43
N LEU A 86 -7.19 3.35 -18.10
CA LEU A 86 -7.87 3.31 -16.80
C LEU A 86 -8.75 2.06 -16.65
N LEU A 87 -9.46 1.67 -17.72
CA LEU A 87 -10.22 0.41 -17.76
C LEU A 87 -9.30 -0.80 -17.69
N ALA A 88 -8.20 -0.80 -18.42
CA ALA A 88 -7.17 -1.83 -18.35
C ALA A 88 -6.67 -2.04 -16.93
N HIS A 89 -6.40 -0.95 -16.21
CA HIS A 89 -6.00 -1.01 -14.80
C HIS A 89 -7.10 -1.63 -13.92
N GLY A 90 -8.36 -1.21 -14.10
CA GLY A 90 -9.50 -1.75 -13.36
C GLY A 90 -9.78 -3.23 -13.65
N LEU A 91 -9.65 -3.65 -14.92
CA LEU A 91 -9.80 -5.02 -15.38
C LEU A 91 -8.70 -5.91 -14.80
N LYS A 92 -7.43 -5.49 -14.84
CA LYS A 92 -6.32 -6.22 -14.20
C LYS A 92 -6.52 -6.40 -12.69
N ARG A 93 -7.31 -5.53 -12.07
CA ARG A 93 -7.72 -5.62 -10.65
C ARG A 93 -9.06 -6.33 -10.44
N HIS A 94 -9.56 -7.07 -11.43
CA HIS A 94 -10.80 -7.87 -11.29
C HIS A 94 -12.03 -7.03 -10.88
N LYS A 95 -12.04 -5.71 -11.19
CA LYS A 95 -13.10 -4.80 -10.74
C LYS A 95 -14.35 -4.97 -11.59
N ARG A 96 -15.49 -5.27 -10.94
CA ARG A 96 -16.80 -5.44 -11.61
C ARG A 96 -17.25 -4.20 -12.40
N ARG A 97 -16.94 -2.99 -11.91
CA ARG A 97 -17.26 -1.74 -12.60
C ARG A 97 -16.47 -1.58 -13.91
N ALA A 98 -15.18 -1.91 -13.89
CA ALA A 98 -14.35 -1.87 -15.10
C ALA A 98 -14.81 -2.91 -16.11
N TRP A 99 -15.22 -4.10 -15.65
CA TRP A 99 -15.86 -5.12 -16.48
C TRP A 99 -17.15 -4.60 -17.12
N ARG A 100 -18.08 -4.01 -16.35
CA ARG A 100 -19.32 -3.44 -16.91
C ARG A 100 -19.04 -2.35 -17.95
N ALA A 101 -18.13 -1.43 -17.65
CA ALA A 101 -17.75 -0.37 -18.58
C ALA A 101 -17.13 -0.94 -19.87
N ALA A 102 -16.24 -1.94 -19.76
CA ALA A 102 -15.67 -2.60 -20.92
C ALA A 102 -16.71 -3.37 -21.75
N VAL A 103 -17.66 -4.06 -21.10
CA VAL A 103 -18.75 -4.78 -21.78
C VAL A 103 -19.69 -3.83 -22.51
N ILE A 104 -19.86 -2.59 -22.05
CA ILE A 104 -20.66 -1.56 -22.74
C ILE A 104 -19.86 -0.90 -23.87
N LEU A 105 -18.59 -0.57 -23.61
CA LEU A 105 -17.76 0.18 -24.56
C LEU A 105 -17.28 -0.65 -25.75
N LEU A 106 -16.99 -1.95 -25.55
CA LEU A 106 -16.50 -2.81 -26.64
C LEU A 106 -17.52 -3.00 -27.78
N PRO A 107 -18.83 -3.24 -27.54
CA PRO A 107 -19.84 -3.24 -28.60
C PRO A 107 -19.96 -1.90 -29.32
N VAL A 108 -19.99 -0.79 -28.58
CA VAL A 108 -20.06 0.56 -29.18
C VAL A 108 -18.84 0.83 -30.06
N GLY A 109 -17.65 0.45 -29.59
CA GLY A 109 -16.42 0.50 -30.36
C GLY A 109 -16.46 -0.39 -31.60
N ALA A 110 -16.93 -1.64 -31.48
CA ALA A 110 -17.05 -2.57 -32.61
C ALA A 110 -18.01 -2.04 -33.69
N VAL A 111 -19.17 -1.52 -33.29
CA VAL A 111 -20.14 -0.89 -34.21
C VAL A 111 -19.53 0.34 -34.87
N SER A 112 -18.85 1.20 -34.10
CA SER A 112 -18.18 2.38 -34.65
C SER A 112 -17.09 2.01 -35.67
N GLN A 113 -16.27 1.00 -35.37
CA GLN A 113 -15.24 0.51 -36.28
C GLN A 113 -15.81 -0.17 -37.54
N PHE A 114 -16.99 -0.77 -37.45
CA PHE A 114 -17.65 -1.37 -38.61
C PHE A 114 -18.37 -0.32 -39.46
N VAL A 115 -19.24 0.50 -38.85
CA VAL A 115 -20.10 1.48 -39.54
C VAL A 115 -19.31 2.62 -40.15
N TYR A 116 -18.40 3.24 -39.38
CA TYR A 116 -17.67 4.42 -39.87
C TYR A 116 -16.39 4.05 -40.63
N ARG A 117 -15.89 2.82 -40.47
CA ARG A 117 -14.53 2.48 -40.92
C ARG A 117 -14.38 1.16 -41.65
N HIS A 118 -15.46 0.39 -41.79
CA HIS A 118 -15.47 -0.88 -42.53
C HIS A 118 -14.36 -1.86 -42.08
N SER A 119 -13.87 -1.73 -40.84
CA SER A 119 -12.75 -2.52 -40.33
C SER A 119 -13.24 -3.83 -39.71
N VAL A 120 -13.20 -4.90 -40.50
CA VAL A 120 -13.64 -6.23 -40.07
C VAL A 120 -12.73 -6.77 -38.94
N ILE A 121 -11.41 -6.59 -39.07
CA ILE A 121 -10.44 -7.11 -38.09
C ILE A 121 -10.64 -6.47 -36.71
N GLY A 122 -10.83 -5.15 -36.65
CA GLY A 122 -11.03 -4.44 -35.38
C GLY A 122 -12.34 -4.81 -34.68
N ALA A 123 -13.42 -4.98 -35.45
CA ALA A 123 -14.69 -5.48 -34.93
C ALA A 123 -14.56 -6.92 -34.39
N LEU A 124 -13.85 -7.81 -35.09
CA LEU A 124 -13.59 -9.19 -34.65
C LEU A 124 -12.77 -9.24 -33.37
N VAL A 125 -11.71 -8.42 -33.24
CA VAL A 125 -10.91 -8.34 -32.01
C VAL A 125 -11.75 -7.85 -30.83
N SER A 126 -12.59 -6.83 -31.05
CA SER A 126 -13.49 -6.29 -30.02
C SER A 126 -14.52 -7.34 -29.57
N LEU A 127 -15.09 -8.10 -30.51
CA LEU A 127 -16.02 -9.19 -30.24
C LEU A 127 -15.34 -10.34 -29.51
N LEU A 128 -14.08 -10.67 -29.85
CA LEU A 128 -13.30 -11.69 -29.14
C LEU A 128 -13.03 -11.29 -27.69
N LEU A 129 -12.60 -10.05 -27.45
CA LEU A 129 -12.40 -9.51 -26.10
C LEU A 129 -13.70 -9.49 -25.30
N LEU A 130 -14.81 -9.07 -25.92
CA LEU A 130 -16.13 -9.10 -25.31
C LEU A 130 -16.53 -10.53 -24.92
N THR A 131 -16.32 -11.50 -25.82
CA THR A 131 -16.61 -12.92 -25.58
C THR A 131 -15.82 -13.44 -24.38
N LEU A 132 -14.52 -13.11 -24.30
CA LEU A 132 -13.68 -13.48 -23.16
C LEU A 132 -14.16 -12.85 -21.85
N LEU A 133 -14.54 -11.57 -21.86
CA LEU A 133 -15.07 -10.88 -20.68
C LEU A 133 -16.40 -11.48 -20.21
N LEU A 134 -17.31 -11.84 -21.12
CA LEU A 134 -18.59 -12.45 -20.78
C LEU A 134 -18.42 -13.88 -20.25
N ARG A 135 -17.58 -14.69 -20.91
CA ARG A 135 -17.28 -16.08 -20.49
C ARG A 135 -16.67 -16.14 -19.09
N HIS A 136 -15.77 -15.21 -18.77
CA HIS A 136 -15.07 -15.16 -17.48
C HIS A 136 -15.63 -14.09 -16.54
N ARG A 137 -16.93 -13.79 -16.60
CA ARG A 137 -17.58 -12.79 -15.73
C ARG A 137 -17.36 -13.03 -14.23
N GLY A 138 -17.19 -14.30 -13.83
CA GLY A 138 -16.95 -14.70 -12.43
C GLY A 138 -15.61 -14.23 -11.87
N GLU A 139 -14.63 -13.96 -12.74
CA GLU A 139 -13.31 -13.46 -12.34
C GLU A 139 -13.34 -11.97 -11.96
N PHE A 140 -14.40 -11.22 -12.31
CA PHE A 140 -14.53 -9.78 -12.04
C PHE A 140 -15.47 -9.49 -10.87
N ALA A 141 -15.39 -10.30 -9.80
CA ALA A 141 -16.30 -10.25 -8.66
C ALA A 141 -15.87 -9.30 -7.53
N ALA A 142 -14.80 -8.51 -7.72
CA ALA A 142 -14.25 -7.69 -6.65
C ALA A 142 -15.27 -6.69 -6.08
N LEU A 143 -15.44 -6.69 -4.76
CA LEU A 143 -16.38 -5.84 -4.06
C LEU A 143 -16.06 -4.36 -4.31
N PRO A 144 -17.04 -3.56 -4.78
CA PRO A 144 -16.86 -2.13 -4.98
C PRO A 144 -16.96 -1.39 -3.65
N ASP A 145 -16.12 -0.38 -3.40
CA ASP A 145 -16.32 0.50 -2.23
C ASP A 145 -17.55 1.42 -2.47
N PRO A 146 -18.57 1.39 -1.59
CA PRO A 146 -19.77 2.23 -1.69
C PRO A 146 -19.54 3.74 -1.70
N ARG A 147 -18.38 4.23 -1.24
CA ARG A 147 -18.12 5.68 -1.08
C ARG A 147 -17.42 6.34 -2.28
N SER A 148 -16.65 5.59 -3.06
CA SER A 148 -16.01 6.07 -4.29
C SER A 148 -17.03 6.63 -5.30
N ARG A 149 -18.25 6.07 -5.35
CA ARG A 149 -19.29 6.50 -6.31
C ARG A 149 -19.72 7.96 -6.11
N TRP A 150 -19.85 8.39 -4.85
CA TRP A 150 -20.30 9.76 -4.54
C TRP A 150 -19.19 10.78 -4.74
N LYS A 151 -17.92 10.40 -4.50
CA LYS A 151 -16.78 11.27 -4.81
C LYS A 151 -16.52 11.39 -6.30
N ALA A 152 -16.65 10.30 -7.05
CA ALA A 152 -16.55 10.32 -8.51
C ALA A 152 -17.69 11.16 -9.10
N LEU A 153 -18.92 10.99 -8.63
CA LEU A 153 -20.06 11.82 -9.07
C LEU A 153 -19.86 13.30 -8.71
N ALA A 154 -19.45 13.60 -7.49
CA ALA A 154 -19.17 14.98 -7.08
C ALA A 154 -18.04 15.60 -7.90
N ASN A 155 -16.97 14.85 -8.19
CA ASN A 155 -15.90 15.31 -9.07
C ASN A 155 -16.40 15.54 -10.50
N PHE A 156 -17.21 14.63 -11.04
CA PHE A 156 -17.78 14.76 -12.37
C PHE A 156 -18.63 16.03 -12.48
N VAL A 157 -19.49 16.30 -11.50
CA VAL A 157 -20.33 17.50 -11.49
C VAL A 157 -19.49 18.77 -11.33
N LEU A 158 -18.54 18.78 -10.39
CA LEU A 158 -17.72 19.96 -10.10
C LEU A 158 -16.76 20.29 -11.25
N MET A 159 -16.05 19.28 -11.78
CA MET A 159 -15.15 19.44 -12.92
C MET A 159 -15.91 19.64 -14.21
N GLY A 160 -17.04 18.95 -14.41
CA GLY A 160 -17.92 19.20 -15.55
C GLY A 160 -18.43 20.64 -15.60
N ALA A 161 -18.93 21.18 -14.47
CA ALA A 161 -19.36 22.57 -14.38
C ALA A 161 -18.19 23.56 -14.57
N GLY A 162 -17.03 23.27 -13.99
CA GLY A 162 -15.82 24.08 -14.17
C GLY A 162 -15.30 24.07 -15.61
N SER A 163 -15.27 22.91 -16.26
CA SER A 163 -14.89 22.75 -17.67
C SER A 163 -15.89 23.40 -18.62
N LEU A 164 -17.19 23.37 -18.30
CA LEU A 164 -18.21 24.07 -19.07
C LEU A 164 -18.04 25.59 -18.94
N GLY A 165 -17.87 26.11 -17.72
CA GLY A 165 -17.65 27.54 -17.47
C GLY A 165 -16.36 28.07 -18.12
N LEU A 166 -15.25 27.36 -17.94
CA LEU A 166 -13.97 27.73 -18.56
C LEU A 166 -14.01 27.57 -20.08
N GLY A 167 -14.69 26.54 -20.59
CA GLY A 167 -14.93 26.36 -22.03
C GLY A 167 -15.70 27.53 -22.64
N LEU A 168 -16.74 28.03 -21.96
CA LEU A 168 -17.48 29.21 -22.39
C LEU A 168 -16.62 30.47 -22.41
N VAL A 169 -15.71 30.63 -21.44
CA VAL A 169 -14.73 31.73 -21.42
C VAL A 169 -13.77 31.61 -22.61
N ILE A 170 -13.23 30.41 -22.89
CA ILE A 170 -12.30 30.17 -24.01
C ILE A 170 -12.98 30.48 -25.36
N VAL A 171 -14.21 30.00 -25.55
CA VAL A 171 -15.02 30.23 -26.75
C VAL A 171 -15.38 31.72 -26.91
N SER A 172 -15.64 32.43 -25.80
CA SER A 172 -16.04 33.84 -25.81
C SER A 172 -14.87 34.83 -25.79
N ALA A 173 -13.65 34.39 -25.51
CA ALA A 173 -12.45 35.24 -25.46
C ALA A 173 -11.92 35.64 -26.86
N HIS A 174 -12.48 35.09 -27.94
CA HIS A 174 -12.02 35.31 -29.32
C HIS A 174 -13.10 35.93 -30.25
N PRO A 175 -13.82 36.99 -29.85
CA PRO A 175 -14.97 37.51 -30.59
C PRO A 175 -14.60 38.09 -31.97
N GLY A 176 -13.37 38.55 -32.16
CA GLY A 176 -12.90 39.10 -33.44
C GLY A 176 -12.48 38.05 -34.48
N ARG A 177 -12.52 36.76 -34.14
CA ARG A 177 -12.12 35.66 -35.05
C ARG A 177 -13.17 34.57 -35.22
N THR A 178 -14.30 34.67 -34.52
CA THR A 178 -15.48 33.83 -34.74
C THR A 178 -16.15 34.24 -36.05
N VAL A 179 -16.47 33.25 -36.89
CA VAL A 179 -17.22 33.50 -38.12
C VAL A 179 -18.70 33.64 -37.73
N GLY A 180 -19.28 34.83 -37.98
CA GLY A 180 -20.66 35.16 -37.61
C GLY A 180 -20.85 35.63 -36.16
N SER A 181 -22.12 35.67 -35.71
CA SER A 181 -22.54 36.10 -34.37
C SER A 181 -23.23 34.96 -33.61
N PRO A 182 -22.49 33.92 -33.19
CA PRO A 182 -23.07 32.76 -32.54
C PRO A 182 -23.72 33.16 -31.20
N GLY A 183 -24.94 32.68 -31.00
CA GLY A 183 -25.72 32.91 -29.80
C GLY A 183 -25.14 32.17 -28.60
N LEU A 184 -25.71 32.42 -27.41
CA LEU A 184 -25.26 31.75 -26.18
C LEU A 184 -25.50 30.23 -26.23
N VAL A 185 -26.55 29.80 -26.93
CA VAL A 185 -26.89 28.38 -27.14
C VAL A 185 -25.85 27.70 -28.02
N ASP A 186 -25.48 28.30 -29.16
CA ASP A 186 -24.47 27.74 -30.07
C ASP A 186 -23.10 27.58 -29.40
N ARG A 187 -22.74 28.54 -28.54
CA ARG A 187 -21.51 28.48 -27.74
C ARG A 187 -21.55 27.38 -26.70
N LEU A 188 -22.69 27.20 -26.02
CA LEU A 188 -22.89 26.11 -25.07
C LEU A 188 -22.80 24.75 -25.76
N GLU A 189 -23.44 24.61 -26.93
CA GLU A 189 -23.41 23.39 -27.73
C GLU A 189 -21.99 23.10 -28.24
N HIS A 190 -21.26 24.12 -28.71
CA HIS A 190 -19.87 23.97 -29.13
C HIS A 190 -18.93 23.55 -28.00
N VAL A 191 -19.11 24.10 -26.79
CA VAL A 191 -18.36 23.65 -25.61
C VAL A 191 -18.72 22.21 -25.26
N LEU A 192 -20.00 21.85 -25.25
CA LEU A 192 -20.45 20.49 -24.93
C LEU A 192 -19.84 19.47 -25.90
N TYR A 193 -19.95 19.68 -27.21
CA TYR A 193 -19.33 18.79 -28.20
C TYR A 193 -17.80 18.78 -28.09
N GLY A 194 -17.18 19.95 -27.90
CA GLY A 194 -15.72 20.06 -27.76
C GLY A 194 -15.15 19.34 -26.54
N LEU A 195 -15.88 19.30 -25.42
CA LEU A 195 -15.49 18.51 -24.23
C LEU A 195 -15.48 17.00 -24.51
N PHE A 196 -16.28 16.52 -25.47
CA PHE A 196 -16.26 15.12 -25.90
C PHE A 196 -15.36 14.87 -27.12
N GLY A 197 -14.65 15.90 -27.61
CA GLY A 197 -13.78 15.80 -28.78
C GLY A 197 -14.54 15.75 -30.11
N PHE A 198 -15.78 16.29 -30.15
CA PHE A 198 -16.54 16.48 -31.38
C PHE A 198 -16.50 17.94 -31.83
N GLU A 199 -16.65 18.14 -33.13
CA GLU A 199 -16.76 19.48 -33.73
C GLU A 199 -18.16 20.05 -33.46
N GLY A 200 -18.22 21.31 -33.05
CA GLY A 200 -19.47 22.00 -32.73
C GLY A 200 -19.80 23.14 -33.70
N PRO A 201 -20.96 23.79 -33.55
CA PRO A 201 -21.53 24.71 -34.55
C PRO A 201 -20.81 26.07 -34.73
N VAL A 202 -19.70 26.32 -34.01
CA VAL A 202 -18.98 27.60 -34.02
C VAL A 202 -17.69 27.46 -34.81
N ASP A 203 -17.58 28.21 -35.90
CA ASP A 203 -16.38 28.29 -36.73
C ASP A 203 -15.46 29.44 -36.34
N TYR A 204 -14.16 29.19 -36.43
CA TYR A 204 -13.11 30.16 -36.15
C TYR A 204 -12.17 30.34 -37.35
N SER A 205 -11.75 31.57 -37.60
CA SER A 205 -10.73 31.87 -38.62
C SER A 205 -9.31 31.60 -38.12
N GLY A 206 -8.48 30.97 -38.97
CA GLY A 206 -7.06 30.73 -38.71
C GLY A 206 -6.77 29.64 -37.67
N SER A 207 -5.64 29.75 -36.96
CA SER A 207 -5.16 28.74 -36.00
C SER A 207 -5.95 28.66 -34.69
N VAL A 208 -6.95 29.54 -34.48
CA VAL A 208 -7.73 29.61 -33.23
C VAL A 208 -8.66 28.40 -33.06
N SER A 209 -9.18 27.84 -34.16
CA SER A 209 -9.96 26.58 -34.12
C SER A 209 -9.17 25.45 -33.46
N TRP A 210 -7.85 25.39 -33.70
CA TRP A 210 -6.96 24.42 -33.08
C TRP A 210 -6.78 24.64 -31.59
N THR A 211 -6.56 25.89 -31.16
CA THR A 211 -6.40 26.22 -29.75
C THR A 211 -7.69 25.92 -28.97
N VAL A 212 -8.85 26.31 -29.52
CA VAL A 212 -10.16 26.07 -28.89
C VAL A 212 -10.43 24.57 -28.81
N GLY A 213 -10.27 23.84 -29.92
CA GLY A 213 -10.51 22.40 -29.96
C GLY A 213 -9.60 21.59 -29.02
N TYR A 214 -8.30 21.88 -28.99
CA TYR A 214 -7.39 21.22 -28.04
C TYR A 214 -7.68 21.59 -26.59
N SER A 215 -8.06 22.84 -26.31
CA SER A 215 -8.36 23.28 -24.94
C SER A 215 -9.65 22.63 -24.42
N LEU A 216 -10.71 22.59 -25.22
CA LEU A 216 -11.96 21.92 -24.87
C LEU A 216 -11.76 20.41 -24.73
N GLY A 217 -11.06 19.78 -25.67
CA GLY A 217 -10.71 18.37 -25.59
C GLY A 217 -9.86 18.04 -24.37
N ALA A 218 -8.89 18.88 -24.01
CA ALA A 218 -8.07 18.70 -22.82
C ALA A 218 -8.88 18.86 -21.51
N LEU A 219 -9.82 19.80 -21.45
CA LEU A 219 -10.72 19.98 -20.31
C LEU A 219 -11.65 18.79 -20.12
N GLY A 220 -12.24 18.30 -21.21
CA GLY A 220 -13.08 17.10 -21.21
C GLY A 220 -12.29 15.86 -20.81
N LEU A 221 -11.10 15.69 -21.37
CA LEU A 221 -10.18 14.62 -20.99
C LEU A 221 -9.82 14.70 -19.50
N LEU A 222 -9.38 15.86 -19.00
CA LEU A 222 -9.03 16.04 -17.60
C LEU A 222 -10.20 15.67 -16.67
N THR A 223 -11.41 16.10 -17.01
CA THR A 223 -12.63 15.75 -16.27
C THR A 223 -12.91 14.25 -16.30
N ALA A 224 -12.78 13.61 -17.46
CA ALA A 224 -12.95 12.17 -17.60
C ALA A 224 -11.88 11.40 -16.80
N VAL A 225 -10.60 11.72 -16.98
CA VAL A 225 -9.48 11.07 -16.28
C VAL A 225 -9.64 11.17 -14.77
N THR A 226 -9.89 12.38 -14.24
CA THR A 226 -10.02 12.59 -12.80
C THR A 226 -11.24 11.86 -12.23
N THR A 227 -12.37 11.88 -12.93
CA THR A 227 -13.60 11.18 -12.54
C THR A 227 -13.42 9.67 -12.55
N ILE A 228 -12.86 9.13 -13.63
CA ILE A 228 -12.61 7.69 -13.80
C ILE A 228 -11.56 7.22 -12.80
N TYR A 229 -10.49 8.00 -12.60
CA TYR A 229 -9.48 7.74 -11.58
C TYR A 229 -10.14 7.66 -10.20
N LEU A 230 -11.00 8.61 -9.82
CA LEU A 230 -11.71 8.56 -8.53
C LEU A 230 -12.75 7.43 -8.44
N ALA A 231 -13.37 7.05 -9.56
CA ALA A 231 -14.32 5.95 -9.64
C ALA A 231 -13.65 4.56 -9.47
N PHE A 232 -12.39 4.45 -9.90
CA PHE A 232 -11.58 3.24 -9.78
C PHE A 232 -10.55 3.29 -8.65
N ARG A 233 -10.32 4.45 -8.04
CA ARG A 233 -9.42 4.63 -6.91
C ARG A 233 -9.89 3.70 -5.79
N PRO A 234 -9.03 2.80 -5.29
CA PRO A 234 -9.32 2.06 -4.08
C PRO A 234 -9.47 3.07 -2.95
N GLU A 235 -10.70 3.30 -2.48
CA GLU A 235 -10.88 3.97 -1.20
C GLU A 235 -10.45 3.01 -0.11
N HIS A 236 -9.61 3.49 0.81
CA HIS A 236 -9.07 2.69 1.90
C HIS A 236 -10.21 2.40 2.88
N PRO A 237 -10.69 1.16 3.03
CA PRO A 237 -11.42 0.83 4.24
C PRO A 237 -10.34 0.80 5.33
N ALA A 238 -10.38 1.78 6.23
CA ALA A 238 -9.73 1.60 7.52
C ALA A 238 -10.57 0.55 8.26
N ALA A 239 -10.30 -0.73 8.01
CA ALA A 239 -10.63 -1.75 9.01
C ALA A 239 -9.86 -1.33 10.26
N ARG A 240 -10.60 -0.97 11.29
CA ARG A 240 -10.05 -0.57 12.58
C ARG A 240 -10.45 -1.64 13.56
N LEU A 241 -9.50 -1.98 14.42
CA LEU A 241 -9.69 -2.91 15.50
C LEU A 241 -10.86 -2.42 16.37
N THR A 242 -11.88 -3.25 16.53
CA THR A 242 -12.94 -2.98 17.51
C THR A 242 -12.47 -3.36 18.91
N GLU A 243 -13.16 -2.91 19.95
CA GLU A 243 -12.82 -3.28 21.33
C GLU A 243 -12.93 -4.80 21.56
N ASP A 244 -13.88 -5.47 20.90
CA ASP A 244 -14.01 -6.93 20.99
C ASP A 244 -12.84 -7.65 20.31
N ASP A 245 -12.42 -7.16 19.15
CA ASP A 245 -11.24 -7.67 18.44
C ASP A 245 -9.99 -7.53 19.29
N GLU A 246 -9.80 -6.37 19.92
CA GLU A 246 -8.67 -6.10 20.80
C GLU A 246 -8.67 -7.05 22.00
N ARG A 247 -9.82 -7.27 22.65
CA ARG A 247 -9.95 -8.25 23.75
C ARG A 247 -9.57 -9.67 23.31
N ARG A 248 -10.08 -10.12 22.16
CA ARG A 248 -9.79 -11.47 21.63
C ARG A 248 -8.33 -11.63 21.24
N LEU A 249 -7.72 -10.61 20.64
CA LEU A 249 -6.29 -10.61 20.35
C LEU A 249 -5.44 -10.65 21.63
N ARG A 250 -5.82 -9.89 22.66
CA ARG A 250 -5.14 -9.93 23.97
C ARG A 250 -5.19 -11.32 24.58
N ASP A 251 -6.33 -12.00 24.56
CA ASP A 251 -6.43 -13.39 25.03
C ASP A 251 -5.51 -14.35 24.25
N LEU A 252 -5.43 -14.20 22.91
CA LEU A 252 -4.47 -14.97 22.11
C LEU A 252 -3.01 -14.64 22.46
N LEU A 253 -2.68 -13.37 22.71
CA LEU A 253 -1.34 -12.94 23.11
C LEU A 253 -0.97 -13.41 24.53
N THR A 254 -1.92 -13.43 25.47
CA THR A 254 -1.69 -13.98 26.80
C THR A 254 -1.33 -15.46 26.74
N ARG A 255 -1.96 -16.23 25.82
CA ARG A 255 -1.72 -17.67 25.68
C ARG A 255 -0.53 -18.02 24.79
N HIS A 256 -0.25 -17.23 23.75
CA HIS A 256 0.72 -17.58 22.69
C HIS A 256 1.70 -16.46 22.31
N GLY A 257 1.63 -15.29 22.95
CA GLY A 257 2.39 -14.09 22.57
C GLY A 257 3.89 -14.17 22.85
N GLY A 258 4.39 -15.20 23.54
CA GLY A 258 5.82 -15.40 23.77
C GLY A 258 6.61 -15.87 22.54
N ARG A 259 5.93 -16.25 21.44
CA ARG A 259 6.59 -16.78 20.23
C ARG A 259 7.22 -15.71 19.35
N ASP A 260 6.58 -14.55 19.24
CA ASP A 260 7.00 -13.48 18.34
C ASP A 260 7.06 -12.15 19.10
N SER A 261 8.24 -11.52 19.10
CA SER A 261 8.49 -10.21 19.69
C SER A 261 7.66 -9.09 19.04
N LEU A 262 7.13 -9.34 17.85
CA LEU A 262 6.28 -8.40 17.13
C LEU A 262 4.78 -8.57 17.44
N GLY A 263 4.41 -9.60 18.20
CA GLY A 263 3.02 -9.96 18.44
C GLY A 263 2.18 -8.84 19.07
N HIS A 264 2.72 -8.10 20.04
CA HIS A 264 1.97 -7.03 20.72
C HIS A 264 1.62 -5.85 19.79
N PHE A 265 2.39 -5.63 18.72
CA PHE A 265 2.08 -4.58 17.73
C PHE A 265 0.84 -4.92 16.88
N ALA A 266 0.31 -6.15 16.97
CA ALA A 266 -0.97 -6.53 16.38
C ALA A 266 -2.16 -5.75 16.98
N LEU A 267 -2.02 -5.22 18.21
CA LEU A 267 -3.06 -4.46 18.93
C LEU A 267 -3.21 -3.01 18.46
N ARG A 268 -2.42 -2.58 17.47
CA ARG A 268 -2.52 -1.22 16.92
C ARG A 268 -3.90 -0.99 16.30
N ARG A 269 -4.62 0.03 16.80
CA ARG A 269 -6.03 0.31 16.46
C ARG A 269 -6.30 0.71 15.00
N ASP A 270 -5.26 1.00 14.20
CA ASP A 270 -5.40 1.26 12.76
C ASP A 270 -5.30 0.01 11.87
N LYS A 271 -5.16 -1.18 12.48
CA LYS A 271 -5.18 -2.49 11.83
C LYS A 271 -6.59 -3.08 11.85
N GLY A 272 -6.91 -3.84 10.81
CA GLY A 272 -8.01 -4.80 10.83
C GLY A 272 -7.50 -6.18 11.23
N VAL A 273 -8.43 -7.07 11.60
CA VAL A 273 -8.10 -8.45 11.98
C VAL A 273 -9.01 -9.46 11.28
N VAL A 274 -8.41 -10.58 10.88
CA VAL A 274 -9.12 -11.78 10.44
C VAL A 274 -8.80 -12.91 11.40
N PHE A 275 -9.83 -13.49 12.02
CA PHE A 275 -9.68 -14.66 12.89
C PHE A 275 -9.83 -15.97 12.10
N SER A 276 -9.13 -17.02 12.54
CA SER A 276 -9.39 -18.38 12.06
C SER A 276 -10.84 -18.78 12.37
N PRO A 277 -11.42 -19.73 11.61
CA PRO A 277 -12.74 -20.27 11.92
C PRO A 277 -12.85 -20.83 13.35
N SER A 278 -11.75 -21.36 13.90
CA SER A 278 -11.66 -21.86 15.27
C SER A 278 -11.55 -20.76 16.33
N GLY A 279 -11.27 -19.51 15.94
CA GLY A 279 -10.99 -18.40 16.85
C GLY A 279 -9.65 -18.50 17.59
N LYS A 280 -8.85 -19.55 17.35
CA LYS A 280 -7.58 -19.81 18.02
C LYS A 280 -6.37 -19.13 17.37
N ALA A 281 -6.55 -18.50 16.20
CA ALA A 281 -5.52 -17.71 15.55
C ALA A 281 -6.10 -16.47 14.86
N ALA A 282 -5.26 -15.48 14.59
CA ALA A 282 -5.64 -14.25 13.93
C ALA A 282 -4.50 -13.66 13.07
N VAL A 283 -4.84 -13.03 11.95
CA VAL A 283 -3.92 -12.24 11.13
C VAL A 283 -4.35 -10.78 11.18
N CYS A 284 -3.48 -9.93 11.73
CA CYS A 284 -3.68 -8.47 11.74
C CYS A 284 -3.08 -7.84 10.49
N TYR A 285 -3.84 -6.95 9.85
CA TYR A 285 -3.48 -6.37 8.57
C TYR A 285 -3.89 -4.92 8.42
N ARG A 286 -3.31 -4.23 7.43
CA ARG A 286 -3.76 -2.91 6.99
C ARG A 286 -3.71 -2.82 5.48
N VAL A 287 -4.69 -2.13 4.91
CA VAL A 287 -4.77 -1.93 3.46
C VAL A 287 -4.22 -0.57 3.09
N VAL A 288 -3.14 -0.56 2.32
CA VAL A 288 -2.45 0.66 1.88
C VAL A 288 -2.16 0.56 0.38
N SER A 289 -2.60 1.57 -0.39
CA SER A 289 -2.41 1.59 -1.85
C SER A 289 -2.86 0.30 -2.58
N GLY A 290 -3.90 -0.36 -2.04
CA GLY A 290 -4.47 -1.61 -2.53
C GLY A 290 -3.58 -2.85 -2.33
N VAL A 291 -2.62 -2.78 -1.41
CA VAL A 291 -1.87 -3.90 -0.85
C VAL A 291 -2.45 -4.17 0.55
N MET A 292 -2.81 -5.41 0.83
CA MET A 292 -3.23 -5.87 2.15
C MET A 292 -1.99 -6.40 2.86
N LEU A 293 -1.43 -5.58 3.74
CA LEU A 293 -0.19 -5.85 4.45
C LEU A 293 -0.51 -6.50 5.78
N ALA A 294 -0.18 -7.79 5.94
CA ALA A 294 -0.07 -8.43 7.24
C ALA A 294 1.24 -8.00 7.92
N SER A 295 1.25 -7.98 9.25
CA SER A 295 2.36 -7.51 10.07
C SER A 295 2.77 -8.59 11.06
N GLY A 296 4.02 -9.06 10.96
CA GLY A 296 4.53 -10.15 11.79
C GLY A 296 3.86 -11.49 11.49
N ASP A 297 3.95 -12.41 12.45
CA ASP A 297 3.33 -13.72 12.37
C ASP A 297 1.82 -13.67 12.67
N PRO A 298 1.04 -14.68 12.25
CA PRO A 298 -0.29 -14.89 12.80
C PRO A 298 -0.22 -15.04 14.33
N ILE A 299 -1.15 -14.41 15.05
CA ILE A 299 -1.23 -14.47 16.51
C ILE A 299 -2.06 -15.69 16.91
N GLY A 300 -1.61 -16.45 17.89
CA GLY A 300 -2.33 -17.60 18.44
C GLY A 300 -1.69 -18.94 18.13
N ASP A 301 -2.48 -20.01 18.17
CA ASP A 301 -2.00 -21.38 18.00
C ASP A 301 -1.57 -21.66 16.55
N VAL A 302 -0.35 -22.20 16.37
CA VAL A 302 0.23 -22.50 15.04
C VAL A 302 -0.61 -23.49 14.27
N GLU A 303 -1.27 -24.44 14.94
CA GLU A 303 -2.18 -25.38 14.27
C GLU A 303 -3.38 -24.67 13.63
N ALA A 304 -3.77 -23.51 14.17
CA ALA A 304 -4.89 -22.72 13.67
C ALA A 304 -4.46 -21.61 12.68
N TRP A 305 -3.16 -21.38 12.48
CA TRP A 305 -2.65 -20.37 11.53
C TRP A 305 -3.15 -20.57 10.09
N PRO A 306 -3.18 -21.79 9.52
CA PRO A 306 -3.68 -22.01 8.17
C PRO A 306 -5.11 -21.46 7.97
N GLY A 307 -5.99 -21.67 8.95
CA GLY A 307 -7.36 -21.16 8.88
C GLY A 307 -7.46 -19.64 8.92
N ALA A 308 -6.55 -18.94 9.63
CA ALA A 308 -6.51 -17.48 9.60
C ALA A 308 -5.90 -16.94 8.29
N ILE A 309 -4.88 -17.62 7.76
CA ILE A 309 -4.22 -17.30 6.49
C ILE A 309 -5.19 -17.46 5.32
N GLU A 310 -5.97 -18.54 5.27
CA GLU A 310 -6.99 -18.77 4.24
C GLU A 310 -8.01 -17.63 4.23
N ARG A 311 -8.53 -17.25 5.40
CA ARG A 311 -9.48 -16.14 5.53
C ARG A 311 -8.88 -14.80 5.13
N PHE A 312 -7.60 -14.57 5.43
CA PHE A 312 -6.88 -13.38 4.97
C PHE A 312 -6.76 -13.36 3.44
N MET A 313 -6.47 -14.49 2.81
CA MET A 313 -6.38 -14.60 1.35
C MET A 313 -7.74 -14.43 0.67
N ASP A 314 -8.81 -14.96 1.27
CA ASP A 314 -10.19 -14.74 0.81
C ASP A 314 -10.57 -13.27 0.82
N GLU A 315 -10.24 -12.56 1.91
CA GLU A 315 -10.48 -11.12 2.04
C GLU A 315 -9.68 -10.32 0.99
N ALA A 316 -8.40 -10.66 0.80
CA ALA A 316 -7.57 -10.07 -0.24
C ALA A 316 -8.18 -10.28 -1.64
N LYS A 317 -8.69 -11.49 -1.91
CA LYS A 317 -9.33 -11.85 -3.18
C LYS A 317 -10.66 -11.11 -3.37
N ALA A 318 -11.50 -11.04 -2.35
CA ALA A 318 -12.81 -10.39 -2.39
C ALA A 318 -12.69 -8.89 -2.75
N HIS A 319 -11.62 -8.23 -2.31
CA HIS A 319 -11.39 -6.81 -2.57
C HIS A 319 -10.38 -6.51 -3.69
N SER A 320 -9.78 -7.55 -4.29
CA SER A 320 -8.63 -7.46 -5.21
C SER A 320 -7.47 -6.65 -4.64
N TRP A 321 -7.14 -6.93 -3.38
CA TRP A 321 -5.91 -6.45 -2.78
C TRP A 321 -4.76 -7.40 -3.09
N THR A 322 -3.57 -6.83 -3.24
CA THR A 322 -2.35 -7.61 -3.34
C THR A 322 -1.99 -8.06 -1.91
N PRO A 323 -2.02 -9.36 -1.58
CA PRO A 323 -1.60 -9.83 -0.26
C PRO A 323 -0.07 -9.72 -0.14
N ALA A 324 0.39 -9.30 1.03
CA ALA A 324 1.79 -9.33 1.39
C ALA A 324 1.95 -9.38 2.92
N VAL A 325 3.03 -9.99 3.39
CA VAL A 325 3.37 -10.10 4.81
C VAL A 325 4.68 -9.38 5.04
N MET A 326 4.75 -8.56 6.09
CA MET A 326 5.93 -7.80 6.46
C MET A 326 6.45 -8.25 7.82
N GLY A 327 7.70 -8.70 7.88
CA GLY A 327 8.42 -8.94 9.12
C GLY A 327 8.03 -10.23 9.85
N CYS A 328 7.49 -11.23 9.15
CA CYS A 328 7.24 -12.54 9.76
C CYS A 328 8.55 -13.23 10.14
N SER A 329 8.50 -14.08 11.16
CA SER A 329 9.59 -14.98 11.51
C SER A 329 9.84 -16.03 10.41
N GLU A 330 10.88 -16.83 10.58
CA GLU A 330 11.16 -17.99 9.72
C GLU A 330 9.98 -18.98 9.73
N THR A 331 9.48 -19.35 10.92
CA THR A 331 8.32 -20.24 11.06
C THR A 331 7.06 -19.65 10.42
N GLY A 332 6.82 -18.34 10.61
CA GLY A 332 5.72 -17.65 9.94
C GLY A 332 5.85 -17.71 8.42
N GLY A 333 7.04 -17.41 7.89
CA GLY A 333 7.35 -17.46 6.47
C GLY A 333 7.10 -18.84 5.86
N GLU A 334 7.55 -19.91 6.53
CA GLU A 334 7.32 -21.30 6.10
C GLU A 334 5.83 -21.64 6.00
N VAL A 335 5.05 -21.30 7.02
CA VAL A 335 3.59 -21.55 7.02
C VAL A 335 2.92 -20.74 5.91
N TRP A 336 3.25 -19.46 5.76
CA TRP A 336 2.72 -18.64 4.66
C TRP A 336 3.02 -19.26 3.30
N THR A 337 4.29 -19.59 3.02
CA THR A 337 4.69 -20.18 1.74
C THR A 337 4.02 -21.53 1.49
N ARG A 338 3.91 -22.38 2.52
CA ARG A 338 3.24 -23.69 2.41
C ARG A 338 1.75 -23.57 2.09
N GLU A 339 1.03 -22.71 2.81
CA GLU A 339 -0.44 -22.60 2.68
C GLU A 339 -0.88 -21.82 1.44
N THR A 340 -0.05 -20.90 0.94
CA THR A 340 -0.47 -19.94 -0.11
C THR A 340 0.31 -20.04 -1.41
N GLY A 341 1.45 -20.73 -1.42
CA GLY A 341 2.38 -20.76 -2.55
C GLY A 341 3.04 -19.42 -2.85
N LEU A 342 3.07 -18.50 -1.88
CA LEU A 342 3.78 -17.23 -1.97
C LEU A 342 5.28 -17.41 -1.72
N ASP A 343 6.10 -16.56 -2.32
CA ASP A 343 7.55 -16.55 -2.14
C ASP A 343 7.93 -15.73 -0.90
N ALA A 344 8.94 -16.20 -0.15
CA ALA A 344 9.54 -15.49 0.97
C ALA A 344 10.90 -14.91 0.58
N LEU A 345 11.14 -13.65 0.94
CA LEU A 345 12.43 -12.97 0.80
C LEU A 345 12.87 -12.47 2.16
N GLU A 346 14.13 -12.76 2.50
CA GLU A 346 14.75 -12.24 3.72
C GLU A 346 14.77 -10.70 3.70
N LEU A 347 14.10 -10.10 4.67
CA LEU A 347 13.95 -8.65 4.77
C LEU A 347 15.11 -8.03 5.54
N GLY A 348 15.67 -8.74 6.53
CA GLY A 348 16.66 -8.24 7.47
C GLY A 348 16.62 -9.04 8.77
N ASP A 349 17.23 -8.49 9.82
CA ASP A 349 17.37 -9.19 11.09
C ASP A 349 16.89 -8.33 12.26
N GLU A 350 16.22 -8.95 13.22
CA GLU A 350 15.89 -8.36 14.51
C GLU A 350 17.04 -8.56 15.50
N ALA A 351 17.31 -7.53 16.30
CA ALA A 351 18.32 -7.58 17.35
C ALA A 351 17.67 -7.96 18.69
N VAL A 352 17.86 -9.20 19.14
CA VAL A 352 17.39 -9.69 20.44
C VAL A 352 18.56 -9.78 21.41
N VAL A 353 18.45 -9.13 22.56
CA VAL A 353 19.44 -9.22 23.64
C VAL A 353 18.89 -10.16 24.71
N ASP A 354 19.62 -11.24 24.96
CA ASP A 354 19.35 -12.16 26.06
C ASP A 354 19.95 -11.55 27.36
N VAL A 355 19.09 -11.29 28.36
CA VAL A 355 19.44 -10.51 29.57
C VAL A 355 20.52 -11.22 30.40
N ALA A 356 20.51 -12.55 30.42
CA ALA A 356 21.50 -13.35 31.13
C ALA A 356 22.94 -13.16 30.60
N ASP A 357 23.07 -12.89 29.30
CA ASP A 357 24.37 -12.71 28.64
C ASP A 357 24.84 -11.25 28.65
N PHE A 358 23.97 -10.33 29.07
CA PHE A 358 24.29 -8.91 29.09
C PHE A 358 25.18 -8.55 30.28
N SER A 359 26.31 -7.91 29.99
CA SER A 359 27.16 -7.29 31.00
C SER A 359 27.80 -6.01 30.47
N LEU A 360 27.89 -4.97 31.29
CA LEU A 360 28.65 -3.76 30.96
C LEU A 360 30.16 -3.93 31.12
N THR A 361 30.61 -5.03 31.72
CA THR A 361 32.03 -5.31 31.93
C THR A 361 32.68 -5.88 30.66
N GLY A 362 34.01 -5.92 30.63
CA GLY A 362 34.76 -6.45 29.48
C GLY A 362 35.09 -5.44 28.38
N ARG A 363 35.92 -5.91 27.43
CA ARG A 363 36.52 -5.10 26.36
C ARG A 363 35.50 -4.69 25.30
N ALA A 364 34.62 -5.60 24.89
CA ALA A 364 33.61 -5.35 23.86
C ALA A 364 32.65 -4.21 24.25
N MET A 365 32.31 -4.11 25.54
CA MET A 365 31.37 -3.12 26.07
C MET A 365 32.03 -1.81 26.52
N ARG A 366 33.34 -1.63 26.28
CA ARG A 366 34.09 -0.44 26.69
C ARG A 366 33.47 0.85 26.16
N ASN A 367 33.08 0.88 24.89
CA ASN A 367 32.52 2.08 24.26
C ASN A 367 31.17 2.44 24.87
N VAL A 368 30.26 1.48 25.01
CA VAL A 368 28.95 1.66 25.64
C VAL A 368 29.12 2.14 27.08
N ARG A 369 29.96 1.45 27.86
CA ARG A 369 30.25 1.81 29.26
C ARG A 369 30.81 3.23 29.39
N GLN A 370 31.72 3.65 28.52
CA GLN A 370 32.28 5.00 28.53
C GLN A 370 31.21 6.06 28.19
N MET A 371 30.31 5.77 27.25
CA MET A 371 29.19 6.66 26.92
C MET A 371 28.22 6.81 28.09
N VAL A 372 27.78 5.69 28.68
CA VAL A 372 26.89 5.67 29.86
C VAL A 372 27.50 6.46 31.01
N LYS A 373 28.76 6.14 31.40
CA LYS A 373 29.46 6.85 32.48
C LYS A 373 29.69 8.33 32.21
N ARG A 374 29.76 8.75 30.94
CA ARG A 374 29.85 10.17 30.59
C ARG A 374 28.52 10.86 30.86
N ILE A 375 27.40 10.24 30.47
CA ILE A 375 26.08 10.83 30.65
C ILE A 375 25.69 10.87 32.14
N GLU A 376 25.98 9.80 32.90
CA GLU A 376 25.78 9.78 34.36
C GLU A 376 26.57 10.90 35.05
N ARG A 377 27.84 11.13 34.65
CA ARG A 377 28.66 12.25 35.16
C ARG A 377 28.11 13.63 34.82
N ASN A 378 27.30 13.74 33.77
CA ASN A 378 26.63 14.97 33.39
C ASN A 378 25.33 15.22 34.18
N GLY A 379 25.07 14.42 35.23
CA GLY A 379 23.96 14.61 36.17
C GLY A 379 22.65 13.92 35.77
N TYR A 380 22.67 13.08 34.72
CA TYR A 380 21.48 12.34 34.32
C TYR A 380 21.24 11.14 35.23
N THR A 381 19.98 10.96 35.62
CA THR A 381 19.48 9.79 36.35
C THR A 381 18.47 9.03 35.49
N THR A 382 18.27 7.74 35.77
CA THR A 382 17.32 6.91 35.02
C THR A 382 16.27 6.29 35.93
N ARG A 383 15.06 6.10 35.39
CA ARG A 383 13.98 5.34 36.06
C ARG A 383 13.42 4.35 35.07
N VAL A 384 13.25 3.10 35.47
CA VAL A 384 12.68 2.03 34.64
C VAL A 384 11.57 1.36 35.42
N ARG A 385 10.33 1.47 34.94
CA ARG A 385 9.12 0.99 35.63
C ARG A 385 8.12 0.45 34.62
N ARG A 386 7.21 -0.41 35.08
CA ARG A 386 6.03 -0.76 34.27
C ARG A 386 5.08 0.43 34.22
N ALA A 387 4.32 0.56 33.14
CA ALA A 387 3.39 1.66 32.93
C ALA A 387 2.34 1.73 34.06
N ARG A 388 1.90 0.58 34.58
CA ARG A 388 0.98 0.48 35.73
C ARG A 388 1.55 1.00 37.07
N ASP A 389 2.87 1.11 37.19
CA ASP A 389 3.55 1.57 38.42
C ASP A 389 3.90 3.07 38.37
N ILE A 390 3.48 3.78 37.31
CA ILE A 390 3.70 5.21 37.10
C ILE A 390 2.40 5.96 37.40
N SER A 391 2.48 7.08 38.11
CA SER A 391 1.28 7.87 38.41
C SER A 391 0.66 8.45 37.13
N THR A 392 -0.65 8.68 37.14
CA THR A 392 -1.38 9.23 36.00
C THR A 392 -0.80 10.57 35.54
N GLU A 393 -0.37 11.41 36.48
CA GLU A 393 0.22 12.72 36.21
C GLU A 393 1.58 12.60 35.51
N GLU A 394 2.45 11.70 36.00
CA GLU A 394 3.76 11.44 35.41
C GLU A 394 3.61 10.80 34.02
N LEU A 395 2.66 9.87 33.86
CA LEU A 395 2.39 9.22 32.58
C LEU A 395 1.88 10.21 31.53
N GLU A 396 1.01 11.15 31.91
CA GLU A 396 0.54 12.21 31.03
C GLU A 396 1.67 13.19 30.65
N GLN A 397 2.59 13.49 31.56
CA GLN A 397 3.80 14.25 31.24
C GLN A 397 4.68 13.52 30.22
N ILE A 398 4.92 12.21 30.42
CA ILE A 398 5.66 11.35 29.48
C ILE A 398 4.97 11.33 28.11
N ARG A 399 3.64 11.20 28.07
CA ARG A 399 2.86 11.19 26.82
C ARG A 399 3.01 12.51 26.05
N ARG A 400 2.89 13.65 26.73
CA ARG A 400 3.06 14.98 26.13
C ARG A 400 4.49 15.21 25.63
N ALA A 401 5.49 14.77 26.38
CA ALA A 401 6.90 14.85 25.97
C ALA A 401 7.18 13.96 24.74
N ALA A 402 6.68 12.72 24.72
CA ALA A 402 6.83 11.81 23.59
C ALA A 402 6.18 12.36 22.30
N GLU A 403 5.02 13.02 22.42
CA GLU A 403 4.34 13.69 21.31
C GLU A 403 5.14 14.89 20.79
N ALA A 404 5.66 15.75 21.67
CA ALA A 404 6.44 16.92 21.27
C ALA A 404 7.80 16.57 20.65
N TRP A 405 8.46 15.53 21.16
CA TRP A 405 9.75 15.07 20.66
C TRP A 405 9.66 14.18 19.41
N ARG A 406 8.45 13.91 18.90
CA ARG A 406 8.21 13.13 17.68
C ARG A 406 8.89 13.75 16.45
N GLY A 407 8.94 15.08 16.38
CA GLY A 407 9.56 15.85 15.29
C GLY A 407 8.84 15.80 13.94
N THR A 408 7.73 15.07 13.82
CA THR A 408 6.88 14.96 12.61
C THR A 408 5.40 14.91 13.00
N ASP A 409 4.50 15.36 12.12
CA ASP A 409 3.05 15.45 12.41
C ASP A 409 2.35 14.09 12.53
N THR A 410 2.93 13.02 11.98
CA THR A 410 2.33 11.67 11.96
C THR A 410 3.22 10.66 12.67
N GLU A 411 2.65 9.83 13.55
CA GLU A 411 3.36 8.70 14.16
C GLU A 411 3.90 7.77 13.07
N ARG A 412 5.20 7.50 13.11
CA ARG A 412 5.87 6.56 12.20
C ARG A 412 5.73 5.15 12.73
N GLY A 413 5.81 4.19 11.83
CA GLY A 413 5.76 2.77 12.14
C GLY A 413 4.42 2.13 11.76
N PHE A 414 4.44 0.88 11.31
CA PHE A 414 3.29 0.01 11.09
C PHE A 414 3.54 -1.37 11.68
N SER A 415 4.69 -1.97 11.39
CA SER A 415 5.02 -3.34 11.82
C SER A 415 5.57 -3.40 13.25
N MET A 416 6.16 -2.30 13.73
CA MET A 416 6.85 -2.20 15.03
C MET A 416 6.58 -0.87 15.74
N ALA A 417 5.33 -0.43 15.69
CA ALA A 417 4.89 0.74 16.45
C ALA A 417 3.43 0.56 16.86
N LEU A 418 3.14 0.73 18.15
CA LEU A 418 1.78 0.62 18.68
C LEU A 418 1.06 1.98 18.63
N GLY A 419 1.81 3.07 18.81
CA GLY A 419 1.35 4.45 18.65
C GLY A 419 0.47 4.96 19.80
N ARG A 420 0.54 4.34 20.99
CA ARG A 420 -0.29 4.69 22.16
C ARG A 420 0.40 4.49 23.51
N ILE A 421 1.52 5.19 23.72
CA ILE A 421 2.21 5.19 25.02
C ILE A 421 1.28 5.58 26.17
N GLY A 422 1.30 4.81 27.25
CA GLY A 422 0.52 5.07 28.46
C GLY A 422 -0.98 4.76 28.34
N ASP A 423 -1.40 3.95 27.36
CA ASP A 423 -2.77 3.45 27.30
C ASP A 423 -3.04 2.56 28.55
N PRO A 424 -4.18 2.76 29.27
CA PRO A 424 -4.50 1.99 30.47
C PRO A 424 -4.51 0.48 30.26
N ASP A 425 -4.83 0.01 29.05
CA ASP A 425 -4.86 -1.41 28.71
C ASP A 425 -3.45 -2.01 28.50
N ASP A 426 -2.40 -1.19 28.47
CA ASP A 426 -1.01 -1.58 28.22
C ASP A 426 -0.13 -1.42 29.49
N GLY A 427 -0.70 -1.65 30.68
CA GLY A 427 -0.03 -1.47 31.98
C GLY A 427 1.25 -2.30 32.18
N ASP A 428 1.42 -3.40 31.45
CA ASP A 428 2.61 -4.26 31.51
C ASP A 428 3.77 -3.75 30.65
N ALA A 429 3.55 -2.74 29.81
CA ALA A 429 4.61 -2.10 29.04
C ALA A 429 5.63 -1.44 29.99
N VAL A 430 6.90 -1.40 29.56
CA VAL A 430 7.99 -0.84 30.36
C VAL A 430 8.40 0.51 29.79
N ILE A 431 8.50 1.51 30.66
CA ILE A 431 8.97 2.85 30.29
C ILE A 431 10.29 3.11 31.02
N ALA A 432 11.32 3.40 30.24
CA ALA A 432 12.62 3.88 30.72
C ALA A 432 12.73 5.38 30.44
N THR A 433 12.94 6.18 31.48
CA THR A 433 13.06 7.64 31.39
C THR A 433 14.41 8.14 31.89
N ALA A 434 14.94 9.17 31.24
CA ALA A 434 16.15 9.88 31.66
C ALA A 434 15.77 11.26 32.21
N HIS A 435 16.29 11.61 33.37
CA HIS A 435 15.99 12.84 34.09
C HIS A 435 17.26 13.63 34.39
N LYS A 436 17.22 14.94 34.16
CA LYS A 436 18.26 15.88 34.56
C LYS A 436 17.58 17.19 34.98
N THR A 437 17.88 17.64 36.19
CA THR A 437 17.45 18.95 36.67
C THR A 437 18.13 20.03 35.82
N ASP A 438 17.34 20.94 35.27
CA ASP A 438 17.87 22.07 34.52
C ASP A 438 18.53 23.09 35.46
N ASP A 439 19.62 23.70 35.01
CA ASP A 439 20.35 24.72 35.78
C ASP A 439 19.52 26.01 35.94
N GLU A 440 18.58 26.27 35.02
CA GLU A 440 17.60 27.36 35.09
C GLU A 440 16.16 26.81 35.18
N PRO A 441 15.37 27.16 36.21
CA PRO A 441 13.97 26.76 36.32
C PRO A 441 13.13 27.25 35.14
N GLY A 442 12.44 26.33 34.45
CA GLY A 442 11.47 26.65 33.39
C GLY A 442 11.95 26.49 31.94
N THR A 443 13.16 25.96 31.72
CA THR A 443 13.70 25.73 30.35
C THR A 443 13.01 24.58 29.60
N SER A 444 12.49 23.57 30.31
CA SER A 444 11.70 22.47 29.71
C SER A 444 10.25 22.49 30.20
N PRO A 445 9.24 22.48 29.31
CA PRO A 445 7.84 22.34 29.69
C PRO A 445 7.50 20.95 30.26
N TYR A 446 8.46 20.02 30.22
CA TYR A 446 8.33 18.64 30.73
C TYR A 446 9.21 18.39 31.96
N GLY A 447 9.57 19.44 32.70
CA GLY A 447 10.37 19.33 33.93
C GLY A 447 11.75 18.73 33.67
N ASP A 448 12.18 17.84 34.57
CA ASP A 448 13.50 17.18 34.51
C ASP A 448 13.59 16.09 33.42
N LEU A 449 12.50 15.73 32.75
CA LEU A 449 12.47 14.66 31.75
C LEU A 449 13.21 15.07 30.47
N LYS A 450 14.20 14.25 30.06
CA LYS A 450 15.05 14.51 28.87
C LYS A 450 14.99 13.43 27.80
N ALA A 451 14.66 12.19 28.15
CA ALA A 451 14.48 11.12 27.17
C ALA A 451 13.55 10.01 27.67
N ILE A 452 12.93 9.29 26.74
CA ILE A 452 11.97 8.21 26.95
C ILE A 452 12.27 7.07 25.98
N ILE A 453 12.31 5.85 26.50
CA ILE A 453 12.18 4.62 25.73
C ILE A 453 10.98 3.84 26.24
N HIS A 454 10.12 3.38 25.32
CA HIS A 454 8.97 2.54 25.63
C HIS A 454 9.16 1.15 25.02
N PHE A 455 8.91 0.13 25.82
CA PHE A 455 8.91 -1.26 25.42
C PHE A 455 7.53 -1.86 25.65
N VAL A 456 7.02 -2.55 24.63
CA VAL A 456 5.78 -3.33 24.72
C VAL A 456 6.07 -4.76 25.21
N PRO A 457 5.10 -5.45 25.83
CA PRO A 457 5.28 -6.83 26.26
C PRO A 457 5.61 -7.78 25.10
N TRP A 458 6.47 -8.75 25.35
CA TRP A 458 6.70 -9.92 24.49
C TRP A 458 6.52 -11.17 25.35
N GLY A 459 5.31 -11.72 25.36
CA GLY A 459 4.95 -12.79 26.30
C GLY A 459 5.03 -12.33 27.76
N THR A 460 5.41 -13.24 28.66
CA THR A 460 5.51 -12.99 30.10
C THR A 460 6.91 -12.59 30.55
N ASP A 461 7.93 -12.92 29.76
CA ASP A 461 9.35 -12.87 30.07
C ASP A 461 10.14 -11.98 29.09
N GLY A 462 9.50 -11.37 28.10
CA GLY A 462 10.15 -10.53 27.10
C GLY A 462 9.58 -9.11 27.03
N MET A 463 10.35 -8.20 26.43
CA MET A 463 9.86 -6.89 26.00
C MET A 463 10.45 -6.48 24.64
N SER A 464 9.71 -5.68 23.88
CA SER A 464 10.07 -5.27 22.51
C SER A 464 10.05 -3.75 22.37
N LEU A 465 11.11 -3.19 21.79
CA LEU A 465 11.30 -1.75 21.65
C LEU A 465 10.29 -1.13 20.68
N GLU A 466 9.38 -0.30 21.19
CA GLU A 466 8.42 0.44 20.36
C GLU A 466 8.98 1.81 19.93
N LEU A 467 9.39 2.63 20.89
CA LEU A 467 9.75 4.02 20.62
C LEU A 467 10.96 4.48 21.42
N MET A 468 11.74 5.35 20.81
CA MET A 468 12.82 6.10 21.44
C MET A 468 12.61 7.58 21.12
N ARG A 469 12.42 8.40 22.16
CA ARG A 469 12.21 9.84 22.05
C ARG A 469 13.14 10.56 23.01
N ARG A 470 13.66 11.71 22.59
CA ARG A 470 14.51 12.54 23.43
C ARG A 470 14.30 14.01 23.12
N ASP A 471 14.52 14.82 24.14
CA ASP A 471 14.60 16.25 23.96
C ASP A 471 15.74 16.61 23.01
N ARG A 472 15.55 17.68 22.23
CA ARG A 472 16.57 18.19 21.31
C ARG A 472 17.79 18.75 22.06
N SER A 473 17.57 19.26 23.27
CA SER A 473 18.61 19.76 24.18
C SER A 473 19.36 18.64 24.92
N ALA A 474 18.88 17.39 24.89
CA ALA A 474 19.52 16.29 25.62
C ALA A 474 20.88 15.90 25.04
N ASP A 475 21.81 15.57 25.93
CA ASP A 475 23.19 15.18 25.57
C ASP A 475 23.22 13.93 24.67
N PRO A 476 24.21 13.80 23.78
CA PRO A 476 24.34 12.62 22.94
C PRO A 476 24.58 11.32 23.75
N GLY A 477 23.75 10.31 23.45
CA GLY A 477 23.88 8.95 23.97
C GLY A 477 22.75 8.51 24.92
N MET A 478 21.65 9.27 25.01
CA MET A 478 20.48 8.92 25.82
C MET A 478 19.91 7.53 25.49
N ASN A 479 19.93 7.12 24.22
CA ASN A 479 19.40 5.83 23.81
C ASN A 479 20.26 4.69 24.39
N GLU A 480 21.59 4.81 24.33
CA GLU A 480 22.49 3.84 24.98
C GLU A 480 22.27 3.80 26.50
N LEU A 481 22.15 4.96 27.16
CA LEU A 481 21.88 5.03 28.59
C LEU A 481 20.58 4.29 28.95
N LEU A 482 19.49 4.58 28.26
CA LEU A 482 18.18 4.03 28.59
C LEU A 482 18.03 2.54 28.23
N ILE A 483 18.65 2.08 27.13
CA ILE A 483 18.71 0.65 26.82
C ILE A 483 19.50 -0.10 27.89
N VAL A 484 20.65 0.45 28.32
CA VAL A 484 21.45 -0.15 29.39
C VAL A 484 20.68 -0.18 30.71
N ALA A 485 20.03 0.93 31.09
CA ALA A 485 19.21 0.99 32.29
C ALA A 485 18.06 -0.03 32.24
N ALA A 486 17.40 -0.19 31.09
CA ALA A 486 16.35 -1.17 30.89
C ALA A 486 16.87 -2.61 31.03
N LEU A 487 18.01 -2.93 30.43
CA LEU A 487 18.66 -4.24 30.56
C LEU A 487 19.09 -4.54 32.01
N GLN A 488 19.59 -3.54 32.74
CA GLN A 488 19.95 -3.68 34.16
C GLN A 488 18.73 -3.86 35.08
N ALA A 489 17.61 -3.23 34.76
CA ALA A 489 16.35 -3.37 35.50
C ALA A 489 15.59 -4.67 35.15
N SER A 490 15.91 -5.30 34.01
CA SER A 490 15.20 -6.46 33.48
C SER A 490 15.09 -7.64 34.47
N PRO A 491 16.14 -8.03 35.23
CA PRO A 491 16.01 -9.10 36.23
C PRO A 491 14.96 -8.81 37.31
N ALA A 492 14.88 -7.57 37.80
CA ALA A 492 13.90 -7.16 38.80
C ALA A 492 12.47 -7.18 38.23
N LEU A 493 12.32 -6.93 36.93
CA LEU A 493 11.05 -6.95 36.21
C LEU A 493 10.67 -8.36 35.71
N LYS A 494 11.51 -9.38 35.95
CA LYS A 494 11.39 -10.75 35.43
C LYS A 494 11.39 -10.82 33.90
N ILE A 495 12.25 -10.02 33.28
CA ILE A 495 12.46 -9.98 31.83
C ILE A 495 13.77 -10.69 31.51
N GLU A 496 13.70 -11.67 30.61
CA GLU A 496 14.81 -12.50 30.15
C GLU A 496 15.30 -12.09 28.76
N ARG A 497 14.44 -11.50 27.92
CA ARG A 497 14.75 -11.17 26.53
C ARG A 497 14.25 -9.79 26.13
N VAL A 498 15.08 -9.02 25.42
CA VAL A 498 14.76 -7.67 24.98
C VAL A 498 15.00 -7.53 23.48
N SER A 499 13.96 -7.24 22.71
CA SER A 499 14.12 -6.85 21.31
C SER A 499 14.43 -5.37 21.18
N LEU A 500 15.51 -5.05 20.47
CA LEU A 500 15.96 -3.69 20.14
C LEU A 500 15.54 -3.25 18.73
N ASN A 501 14.43 -3.80 18.23
CA ASN A 501 13.85 -3.47 16.92
C ASN A 501 14.69 -4.01 15.73
N PHE A 502 14.15 -3.82 14.53
CA PHE A 502 14.58 -4.50 13.31
C PHE A 502 15.59 -3.71 12.48
N ALA A 503 16.65 -4.38 12.03
CA ALA A 503 17.59 -3.86 11.06
C ALA A 503 17.27 -4.44 9.65
N MET A 504 16.49 -3.68 8.87
CA MET A 504 16.24 -3.94 7.45
C MET A 504 17.55 -4.21 6.67
N PHE A 505 17.58 -5.21 5.81
CA PHE A 505 18.63 -5.50 4.83
C PHE A 505 20.04 -5.78 5.38
N ARG A 506 20.18 -6.22 6.64
CA ARG A 506 21.48 -6.60 7.22
C ARG A 506 22.22 -7.66 6.39
N SER A 507 21.58 -8.74 5.99
CA SER A 507 22.28 -9.84 5.30
C SER A 507 22.77 -9.49 3.90
N ALA A 508 22.20 -8.46 3.25
CA ALA A 508 22.73 -7.90 2.01
C ALA A 508 23.99 -7.06 2.24
N LEU A 509 24.07 -6.36 3.38
CA LEU A 509 25.26 -5.60 3.79
C LEU A 509 26.39 -6.51 4.30
N ALA A 510 26.08 -7.51 5.13
CA ALA A 510 27.05 -8.47 5.66
C ALA A 510 27.61 -9.43 4.59
N ARG A 511 26.81 -9.82 3.58
CA ARG A 511 27.29 -10.58 2.41
C ARG A 511 28.08 -9.71 1.44
N GLY A 512 27.80 -8.41 1.37
CA GLY A 512 28.55 -7.45 0.55
C GLY A 512 30.01 -7.24 1.00
N GLU A 513 30.35 -7.56 2.25
CA GLU A 513 31.71 -7.53 2.79
C GLU A 513 32.53 -8.80 2.47
N LYS A 514 31.86 -9.89 2.06
CA LYS A 514 32.53 -11.14 1.63
C LYS A 514 32.74 -11.13 0.10
N ILE A 515 33.91 -10.65 -0.30
CA ILE A 515 34.66 -10.84 -1.57
C ILE A 515 33.89 -11.54 -2.73
N GLY A 516 33.61 -10.79 -3.82
CA GLY A 516 33.42 -11.35 -5.18
C GLY A 516 32.02 -11.25 -5.83
N ALA A 517 31.54 -10.06 -6.20
CA ALA A 517 30.16 -9.89 -6.72
C ALA A 517 30.04 -9.31 -8.15
N GLY A 518 29.30 -10.02 -9.03
CA GLY A 518 29.02 -9.65 -10.42
C GLY A 518 28.09 -8.42 -10.64
N PRO A 519 27.76 -8.07 -11.90
CA PRO A 519 27.07 -6.82 -12.26
C PRO A 519 25.67 -6.65 -11.63
N VAL A 520 24.91 -7.73 -11.47
CA VAL A 520 23.54 -7.70 -10.92
C VAL A 520 23.54 -7.36 -9.43
N LEU A 521 24.50 -7.88 -8.66
CA LEU A 521 24.62 -7.58 -7.24
C LEU A 521 25.10 -6.15 -7.00
N ARG A 522 25.84 -5.55 -7.94
CA ARG A 522 26.21 -4.13 -7.91
C ARG A 522 25.02 -3.20 -8.12
N LEU A 523 24.09 -3.54 -9.03
CA LEU A 523 22.85 -2.79 -9.21
C LEU A 523 21.95 -2.89 -7.97
N TRP A 524 21.84 -4.08 -7.38
CA TRP A 524 21.15 -4.31 -6.11
C TRP A 524 21.80 -3.55 -4.95
N ARG A 525 23.13 -3.53 -4.86
CA ARG A 525 23.88 -2.70 -3.90
C ARG A 525 23.59 -1.21 -4.12
N GLY A 526 23.55 -0.74 -5.37
CA GLY A 526 23.21 0.65 -5.70
C GLY A 526 21.80 1.03 -5.25
N LEU A 527 20.82 0.15 -5.45
CA LEU A 527 19.45 0.33 -4.99
C LEU A 527 19.35 0.33 -3.45
N LEU A 528 20.05 -0.58 -2.78
CA LEU A 528 20.09 -0.67 -1.32
C LEU A 528 20.79 0.53 -0.68
N VAL A 529 21.86 1.05 -1.28
CA VAL A 529 22.56 2.28 -0.85
C VAL A 529 21.71 3.52 -1.13
N PHE A 530 20.96 3.55 -2.23
CA PHE A 530 20.00 4.62 -2.51
C PHE A 530 18.86 4.63 -1.45
N LEU A 531 18.35 3.45 -1.09
CA LEU A 531 17.35 3.30 -0.04
C LEU A 531 17.93 3.57 1.36
N SER A 532 19.19 3.24 1.64
CA SER A 532 19.82 3.51 2.95
C SER A 532 19.89 5.00 3.30
N ARG A 533 19.88 5.89 2.28
CA ARG A 533 19.77 7.34 2.46
C ARG A 533 18.42 7.79 3.03
N TRP A 534 17.38 6.96 2.92
CA TRP A 534 16.05 7.19 3.50
C TRP A 534 15.80 6.43 4.81
N PHE A 535 16.57 5.36 5.09
CA PHE A 535 16.28 4.45 6.22
C PHE A 535 17.35 4.36 7.32
N GLN A 536 18.49 5.06 7.25
CA GLN A 536 19.54 5.02 8.31
C GLN A 536 19.93 3.58 8.73
N ILE A 537 19.88 2.63 7.79
CA ILE A 537 19.97 1.19 8.04
C ILE A 537 21.32 0.80 8.68
N GLU A 538 22.42 1.33 8.12
CA GLU A 538 23.76 1.02 8.59
C GLU A 538 24.03 1.59 9.98
N SER A 539 23.50 2.78 10.28
CA SER A 539 23.60 3.39 11.62
C SER A 539 22.79 2.62 12.66
N LEU A 540 21.59 2.12 12.32
CA LEU A 540 20.78 1.32 13.24
C LEU A 540 21.42 -0.04 13.51
N TYR A 541 21.94 -0.71 12.46
CA TYR A 541 22.71 -1.94 12.63
C TYR A 541 23.92 -1.74 13.54
N LYS A 542 24.78 -0.75 13.25
CA LYS A 542 25.97 -0.46 14.07
C LYS A 542 25.60 -0.04 15.49
N PHE A 543 24.43 0.58 15.68
CA PHE A 543 23.91 0.93 17.00
C PHE A 543 23.51 -0.32 17.79
N ASN A 544 22.66 -1.19 17.22
CA ASN A 544 22.19 -2.41 17.89
C ASN A 544 23.33 -3.41 18.13
N ALA A 545 24.29 -3.51 17.22
CA ALA A 545 25.46 -4.39 17.36
C ALA A 545 26.31 -4.08 18.61
N LYS A 546 26.24 -2.85 19.16
CA LYS A 546 26.93 -2.47 20.41
C LYS A 546 26.50 -3.31 21.61
N PHE A 547 25.27 -3.82 21.61
CA PHE A 547 24.68 -4.57 22.71
C PHE A 547 24.85 -6.09 22.56
N ARG A 548 25.59 -6.53 21.53
CA ARG A 548 25.85 -7.95 21.22
C ARG A 548 24.57 -8.81 21.14
N PRO A 549 23.58 -8.40 20.33
CA PRO A 549 22.34 -9.16 20.19
C PRO A 549 22.56 -10.47 19.43
N ARG A 550 21.69 -11.43 19.73
CA ARG A 550 21.30 -12.51 18.83
C ARG A 550 20.48 -11.93 17.68
N TRP A 551 20.79 -12.34 16.46
CA TRP A 551 20.10 -11.87 15.26
C TRP A 551 19.07 -12.90 14.81
N GLU A 552 17.81 -12.50 14.75
CA GLU A 552 16.72 -13.33 14.23
C GLU A 552 16.27 -12.85 12.85
N PRO A 553 16.28 -13.70 11.80
CA PRO A 553 15.89 -13.28 10.46
C PRO A 553 14.39 -13.02 10.38
N ARG A 554 14.01 -11.94 9.69
CA ARG A 554 12.61 -11.65 9.34
C ARG A 554 12.43 -11.61 7.84
N PHE A 555 11.23 -11.98 7.39
CA PHE A 555 10.92 -12.18 5.97
C PHE A 555 9.80 -11.26 5.49
N VAL A 556 9.79 -11.00 4.18
CA VAL A 556 8.63 -10.49 3.45
C VAL A 556 8.10 -11.62 2.60
N VAL A 557 6.79 -11.86 2.69
CA VAL A 557 6.10 -12.85 1.85
C VAL A 557 5.27 -12.12 0.80
N PHE A 558 5.40 -12.54 -0.46
CA PHE A 558 4.78 -11.88 -1.62
C PHE A 558 4.46 -12.87 -2.74
N ARG A 559 3.55 -12.48 -3.65
CA ARG A 559 3.07 -13.38 -4.71
C ARG A 559 3.97 -13.45 -5.92
N ASN A 560 4.46 -12.31 -6.39
CA ASN A 560 5.33 -12.23 -7.57
C ASN A 560 6.34 -11.09 -7.39
N THR A 561 7.52 -11.23 -7.97
CA THR A 561 8.57 -10.18 -7.94
C THR A 561 8.09 -8.85 -8.53
N ARG A 562 7.18 -8.87 -9.52
CA ARG A 562 6.57 -7.66 -10.12
C ARG A 562 5.73 -6.83 -9.13
N ASP A 563 5.26 -7.44 -8.04
CA ASP A 563 4.45 -6.78 -7.03
C ASP A 563 5.33 -6.10 -5.96
N LEU A 564 6.62 -6.47 -5.84
CA LEU A 564 7.55 -5.94 -4.84
C LEU A 564 7.69 -4.41 -4.83
N PRO A 565 7.82 -3.69 -5.97
CA PRO A 565 7.91 -2.23 -5.94
C PRO A 565 6.67 -1.59 -5.30
N ARG A 566 5.50 -2.18 -5.57
CA ARG A 566 4.23 -1.70 -5.02
C ARG A 566 4.06 -2.07 -3.55
N ILE A 567 4.48 -3.27 -3.15
CA ILE A 567 4.52 -3.71 -1.75
C ILE A 567 5.47 -2.81 -0.95
N GLY A 568 6.67 -2.55 -1.46
CA GLY A 568 7.64 -1.64 -0.86
C GLY A 568 7.07 -0.22 -0.71
N PHE A 569 6.42 0.32 -1.74
CA PHE A 569 5.75 1.61 -1.65
C PHE A 569 4.62 1.64 -0.61
N ALA A 570 3.80 0.59 -0.56
CA ALA A 570 2.73 0.46 0.43
C ALA A 570 3.29 0.33 1.86
N ALA A 571 4.38 -0.42 2.05
CA ALA A 571 5.07 -0.55 3.32
C ALA A 571 5.65 0.80 3.78
N MET A 572 6.31 1.55 2.90
CA MET A 572 6.80 2.90 3.22
C MET A 572 5.69 3.86 3.65
N GLN A 573 4.53 3.79 2.98
CA GLN A 573 3.36 4.57 3.34
C GLN A 573 2.72 4.09 4.66
N ALA A 574 2.69 2.78 4.92
CA ALA A 574 2.18 2.21 6.16
C ALA A 574 3.04 2.62 7.35
N GLU A 575 4.37 2.51 7.22
CA GLU A 575 5.38 2.90 8.20
C GLU A 575 5.53 4.43 8.35
N GLY A 576 4.80 5.23 7.58
CA GLY A 576 4.78 6.70 7.72
C GLY A 576 5.98 7.44 7.12
N PHE A 577 6.76 6.80 6.24
CA PHE A 577 7.86 7.44 5.49
C PHE A 577 7.36 8.27 4.30
N VAL A 578 6.18 7.94 3.75
CA VAL A 578 5.58 8.65 2.61
C VAL A 578 4.16 9.10 2.94
N THR A 579 3.99 10.40 3.17
CA THR A 579 2.67 11.01 3.43
C THR A 579 2.14 11.63 2.15
N LEU A 580 1.33 10.88 1.40
CA LEU A 580 0.53 11.40 0.28
C LEU A 580 -0.74 12.08 0.83
N ALA A 581 -0.57 13.16 1.57
CA ALA A 581 -1.67 14.06 1.91
C ALA A 581 -1.68 15.19 0.88
N LEU A 582 -2.70 15.25 0.03
CA LEU A 582 -2.98 16.47 -0.73
C LEU A 582 -3.24 17.61 0.27
N PRO A 583 -2.67 18.81 0.06
CA PRO A 583 -2.91 19.95 0.94
C PRO A 583 -4.43 20.20 1.01
N ARG A 584 -4.98 20.08 2.21
CA ARG A 584 -6.40 20.39 2.45
C ARG A 584 -6.50 21.88 2.71
N LEU A 585 -7.03 22.63 1.74
CA LEU A 585 -7.25 24.07 1.84
C LEU A 585 -8.23 24.47 2.98
N PHE A 586 -9.00 23.53 3.52
CA PHE A 586 -9.92 23.77 4.64
C PHE A 586 -9.80 22.68 5.72
N PRO A 587 -9.39 23.00 6.95
CA PRO A 587 -9.41 22.07 8.08
C PRO A 587 -10.87 21.85 8.52
N ARG A 588 -11.51 20.78 8.02
CA ARG A 588 -12.81 20.34 8.55
C ARG A 588 -12.59 19.62 9.89
N ARG A 589 -13.03 20.22 10.99
CA ARG A 589 -13.43 19.49 12.22
C ARG A 589 -14.56 18.54 11.84
N ARG A 590 -14.24 17.29 11.48
CA ARG A 590 -15.23 16.22 11.34
C ARG A 590 -15.09 15.30 12.54
N ALA A 591 -16.21 15.05 13.22
CA ALA A 591 -16.30 13.99 14.22
C ALA A 591 -15.76 12.67 13.64
N PRO A 592 -14.99 11.88 14.41
CA PRO A 592 -14.57 10.54 13.98
C PRO A 592 -15.81 9.74 13.62
N ARG A 593 -15.90 9.28 12.36
CA ARG A 593 -17.01 8.41 11.93
C ARG A 593 -16.82 7.01 12.53
N PRO A 594 -17.92 6.27 12.80
CA PRO A 594 -17.82 4.92 13.32
C PRO A 594 -16.99 4.05 12.36
N PRO A 595 -16.07 3.23 12.90
CA PRO A 595 -15.23 2.33 12.11
C PRO A 595 -16.09 1.32 11.34
N ARG A 596 -15.58 0.81 10.22
CA ARG A 596 -16.20 -0.38 9.60
C ARG A 596 -15.87 -1.60 10.49
N PRO A 597 -16.84 -2.49 10.75
CA PRO A 597 -16.56 -3.75 11.42
C PRO A 597 -15.52 -4.54 10.62
N CYS A 598 -14.66 -5.28 11.32
CA CYS A 598 -13.65 -6.14 10.71
C CYS A 598 -14.31 -7.27 9.89
N ALA A 599 -13.58 -7.80 8.90
CA ALA A 599 -14.11 -8.76 7.93
C ALA A 599 -14.78 -9.99 8.56
N HIS A 600 -14.26 -10.46 9.70
CA HIS A 600 -14.77 -11.62 10.40
C HIS A 600 -16.15 -11.42 11.07
N ILE A 601 -16.63 -10.18 11.23
CA ILE A 601 -17.96 -9.86 11.79
C ILE A 601 -19.05 -10.01 10.72
N THR A 602 -18.70 -10.02 9.43
CA THR A 602 -19.68 -10.17 8.35
C THR A 602 -19.88 -11.66 8.07
N PRO A 603 -21.04 -12.26 8.37
CA PRO A 603 -21.31 -13.63 7.95
C PRO A 603 -21.39 -13.64 6.42
N MET A 604 -20.59 -14.50 5.77
CA MET A 604 -20.65 -14.72 4.31
C MET A 604 -22.07 -15.07 3.82
N THR A 605 -22.96 -15.48 4.71
CA THR A 605 -24.37 -15.78 4.45
C THR A 605 -25.19 -14.54 4.10
N GLN A 606 -24.93 -13.38 4.74
CA GLN A 606 -25.75 -12.18 4.53
C GLN A 606 -25.44 -11.49 3.18
N GLU A 607 -24.22 -11.61 2.66
CA GLU A 607 -23.88 -11.18 1.30
C GLU A 607 -24.36 -12.15 0.21
N ARG A 608 -24.64 -13.43 0.54
CA ARG A 608 -25.26 -14.36 -0.40
C ARG A 608 -26.76 -14.10 -0.57
N GLU A 609 -27.46 -13.70 0.48
CA GLU A 609 -28.88 -13.32 0.38
C GLU A 609 -29.06 -12.00 -0.39
N ILE A 610 -28.16 -11.04 -0.23
CA ILE A 610 -28.14 -9.81 -1.06
C ILE A 610 -27.71 -10.11 -2.52
N ARG A 611 -27.16 -11.30 -2.83
CA ARG A 611 -26.87 -11.74 -4.20
C ARG A 611 -28.08 -12.41 -4.89
N ALA A 612 -29.14 -12.72 -4.17
CA ALA A 612 -30.35 -13.35 -4.69
C ALA A 612 -31.51 -12.36 -4.94
N ALA A 613 -31.35 -11.10 -4.51
CA ALA A 613 -32.20 -9.95 -4.87
C ALA A 613 -31.42 -9.00 -5.78
#